data_AF-A0A7V3MYS9-F1
#
_entry.id   AF-A0A7V3MYS9-F1
#
_cell.length_a   1.000
_cell.length_b   1.000
_cell.length_c   1.000
_cell.angle_alpha   90.00
_cell.angle_beta   90.00
_cell.angle_gamma   90.00
#
_symmetry.space_group_name_H-M   'P 1'
#
loop_
_entity.id
_entity.type
_entity.pdbx_description
1 polymer ?
#
loop_
_entity_poly.entity_id
_entity_poly.type
_entity_poly.pdbx_seq_one_letter_code
_entity_poly.pdbx_strand_id
1 'polypeptide(L)'
;MAHSLVHDHPELLREAAEGTIGVHVEWNQKTGEGKHRLQMTLPPEEQFESFAARIRPFTIGKEPVYWSPVLDALEKLLDAETLAELVDIDGLRARWQERVEGSNVAQAYYVMTENGTITDVKLADQWLNSDALHTQVIRSGVGKDMGLTERYKAAAGVYSRIGVCVEDTLWLISYLVGQGLLDIDKSAFTDPIFADTEIDFELVGAYCAPVGSEPMPTDMVDPADFAALAELDTNKWTPIHKDPELMAVVQGKAQAGDETPRVS
;
A
#
# COMPACT_ATOMS: atom_id res chain seq x y z
N MET A 1 3.57 9.95 4.58
CA MET A 1 3.37 8.95 3.51
C MET A 1 1.96 9.13 2.92
N ALA A 2 1.76 9.09 1.60
CA ALA A 2 0.46 9.42 0.99
C ALA A 2 -0.57 8.28 1.01
N HIS A 3 -0.43 7.30 1.90
CA HIS A 3 -1.33 6.15 1.98
C HIS A 3 -2.62 6.52 2.73
N SER A 4 -3.79 6.08 2.25
CA SER A 4 -5.09 6.38 2.88
C SER A 4 -5.11 6.02 4.35
N LEU A 5 -4.59 4.86 4.73
CA LEU A 5 -4.52 4.47 6.15
C LEU A 5 -3.69 5.43 7.02
N VAL A 6 -2.61 6.00 6.48
CA VAL A 6 -1.75 6.97 7.19
C VAL A 6 -2.47 8.32 7.32
N HIS A 7 -3.27 8.70 6.32
CA HIS A 7 -4.03 9.94 6.31
C HIS A 7 -5.32 9.87 7.15
N ASP A 8 -6.10 8.81 6.97
CA ASP A 8 -7.46 8.66 7.51
C ASP A 8 -7.48 8.04 8.91
N HIS A 9 -6.47 7.22 9.25
CA HIS A 9 -6.41 6.46 10.50
C HIS A 9 -5.03 6.52 11.21
N PRO A 10 -4.39 7.70 11.37
CA PRO A 10 -3.06 7.81 11.96
C PRO A 10 -3.01 7.32 13.42
N GLU A 11 -4.06 7.58 14.21
CA GLU A 11 -4.10 7.16 15.61
C GLU A 11 -4.18 5.65 15.77
N LEU A 12 -4.93 4.94 14.91
CA LEU A 12 -5.00 3.48 14.95
C LEU A 12 -3.67 2.83 14.57
N LEU A 13 -2.95 3.40 13.59
CA LEU A 13 -1.60 2.96 13.25
C LEU A 13 -0.63 3.19 14.41
N ARG A 14 -0.72 4.35 15.07
CA ARG A 14 0.12 4.67 16.23
C ARG A 14 -0.15 3.74 17.41
N GLU A 15 -1.42 3.52 17.75
CA GLU A 15 -1.82 2.57 18.81
C GLU A 15 -1.34 1.14 18.51
N ALA A 16 -1.48 0.70 17.26
CA ALA A 16 -0.98 -0.61 16.81
C ALA A 16 0.55 -0.69 16.88
N ALA A 17 1.27 0.38 16.52
CA ALA A 17 2.72 0.44 16.59
C ALA A 17 3.23 0.38 18.05
N GLU A 18 2.60 1.15 18.95
CA GLU A 18 2.90 1.16 20.39
C GLU A 18 2.67 -0.22 21.04
N GLY A 19 1.75 -1.02 20.50
CA GLY A 19 1.47 -2.37 20.99
C GLY A 19 0.73 -2.38 22.32
N THR A 20 0.01 -1.30 22.65
CA THR A 20 -0.74 -1.20 23.90
C THR A 20 -1.94 -2.15 23.88
N ILE A 21 -2.03 -3.03 24.89
CA ILE A 21 -3.12 -4.01 25.04
C ILE A 21 -3.98 -3.61 26.24
N GLY A 22 -5.24 -3.26 25.98
CA GLY A 22 -6.25 -3.06 27.01
C GLY A 22 -6.73 -4.40 27.58
N VAL A 23 -6.52 -4.63 28.87
CA VAL A 23 -7.04 -5.81 29.58
C VAL A 23 -8.08 -5.35 30.61
N HIS A 24 -9.33 -5.71 30.38
CA HIS A 24 -10.41 -5.52 31.34
C HIS A 24 -10.47 -6.71 32.30
N VAL A 25 -10.38 -6.44 33.59
CA VAL A 25 -10.43 -7.45 34.64
C VAL A 25 -11.70 -7.26 35.47
N GLU A 26 -12.61 -8.23 35.38
CA GLU A 26 -13.78 -8.31 36.26
C GLU A 26 -13.50 -9.33 37.36
N TRP A 27 -13.50 -8.89 38.61
CA TRP A 27 -13.24 -9.76 39.75
C TRP A 27 -14.45 -9.85 40.68
N ASN A 28 -14.97 -11.07 40.87
CA ASN A 28 -16.01 -11.33 41.83
C ASN A 28 -15.41 -11.57 43.22
N GLN A 29 -15.46 -10.55 44.08
CA GLN A 29 -14.91 -10.61 45.44
C GLN A 29 -15.60 -11.62 46.37
N LYS A 30 -16.77 -12.16 45.99
CA LYS A 30 -17.50 -13.15 46.80
C LYS A 30 -17.18 -14.59 46.44
N THR A 31 -16.98 -14.88 45.16
CA THR A 31 -16.66 -16.24 44.68
C THR A 31 -15.15 -16.44 44.47
N GLY A 32 -14.38 -15.34 44.39
CA GLY A 32 -12.96 -15.36 44.05
C GLY A 32 -12.69 -15.50 42.55
N GLU A 33 -13.71 -15.65 41.71
CA GLU A 33 -13.57 -15.83 40.27
C GLU A 33 -13.22 -14.51 39.57
N GLY A 34 -12.22 -14.55 38.70
CA GLY A 34 -11.83 -13.43 37.83
C GLY A 34 -12.09 -13.74 36.36
N LYS A 35 -12.65 -12.77 35.63
CA LYS A 35 -12.75 -12.78 34.17
C LYS A 35 -11.82 -11.72 33.61
N HIS A 36 -11.07 -12.10 32.57
CA HIS A 36 -10.17 -11.20 31.86
C HIS A 36 -10.65 -11.08 30.43
N ARG A 37 -10.81 -9.87 29.91
CA ARG A 37 -11.15 -9.60 28.52
C ARG A 37 -10.09 -8.71 27.90
N LEU A 38 -9.45 -9.23 26.86
CA LEU A 38 -8.58 -8.43 25.99
C LEU A 38 -9.47 -7.70 24.98
N GLN A 39 -9.31 -6.39 24.87
CA GLN A 39 -10.04 -5.58 23.91
C GLN A 39 -9.05 -4.67 23.17
N MET A 40 -9.10 -4.74 21.84
CA MET A 40 -8.26 -3.94 20.95
C MET A 40 -9.04 -3.57 19.70
N THR A 41 -8.73 -2.39 19.17
CA THR A 41 -9.20 -1.94 17.87
C THR A 41 -8.02 -2.00 16.92
N LEU A 42 -8.20 -2.63 15.76
CA LEU A 42 -7.18 -2.73 14.73
C LEU A 42 -7.62 -1.89 13.52
N PRO A 43 -6.68 -1.47 12.65
CA PRO A 43 -6.99 -0.84 11.38
C PRO A 43 -8.00 -1.65 10.53
N PRO A 44 -8.68 -1.03 9.54
CA PRO A 44 -9.43 -1.78 8.53
C PRO A 44 -8.50 -2.69 7.72
N GLU A 45 -8.86 -3.97 7.58
CA GLU A 45 -7.98 -5.01 7.00
C GLU A 45 -7.52 -4.70 5.57
N GLU A 46 -8.44 -4.36 4.65
CA GLU A 46 -8.10 -4.10 3.24
C GLU A 46 -7.15 -2.90 3.08
N GLN A 47 -7.38 -1.84 3.84
CA GLN A 47 -6.48 -0.69 3.84
C GLN A 47 -5.12 -1.06 4.44
N PHE A 48 -5.11 -1.90 5.48
CA PHE A 48 -3.89 -2.38 6.11
C PHE A 48 -3.08 -3.31 5.20
N GLU A 49 -3.73 -4.17 4.43
CA GLU A 49 -3.09 -4.99 3.40
C GLU A 49 -2.38 -4.12 2.38
N SER A 50 -3.08 -3.12 1.85
CA SER A 50 -2.52 -2.16 0.89
C SER A 50 -1.31 -1.41 1.47
N PHE A 51 -1.37 -1.07 2.75
CA PHE A 51 -0.27 -0.43 3.48
C PHE A 51 0.93 -1.38 3.65
N ALA A 52 0.69 -2.59 4.17
CA ALA A 52 1.71 -3.61 4.41
C ALA A 52 2.43 -4.01 3.10
N ALA A 53 1.69 -4.12 2.00
CA ALA A 53 2.24 -4.38 0.68
C ALA A 53 3.18 -3.26 0.20
N ARG A 54 2.85 -1.99 0.46
CA ARG A 54 3.69 -0.84 0.07
C ARG A 54 4.94 -0.68 0.92
N ILE A 55 4.93 -1.13 2.17
CA ILE A 55 6.13 -1.04 3.03
C ILE A 55 7.07 -2.24 2.87
N ARG A 56 6.57 -3.36 2.32
CA ARG A 56 7.35 -4.58 2.08
C ARG A 56 8.66 -4.36 1.32
N PRO A 57 8.75 -3.48 0.30
CA PRO A 57 10.01 -3.24 -0.39
C PRO A 57 11.12 -2.70 0.51
N PHE A 58 10.79 -1.95 1.57
CA PHE A 58 11.80 -1.43 2.50
C PHE A 58 12.44 -2.50 3.37
N THR A 59 11.88 -3.71 3.44
CA THR A 59 12.34 -4.81 4.31
C THR A 59 13.04 -5.94 3.56
N ILE A 60 13.05 -5.91 2.22
CA ILE A 60 13.62 -6.97 1.38
C ILE A 60 14.95 -6.51 0.80
N GLY A 61 16.05 -7.16 1.20
CA GLY A 61 17.41 -6.77 0.80
C GLY A 61 17.73 -6.75 -0.71
N LYS A 62 16.86 -7.30 -1.56
CA LYS A 62 17.01 -7.27 -3.02
C LYS A 62 16.31 -6.08 -3.68
N GLU A 63 15.46 -5.38 -2.93
CA GLU A 63 14.72 -4.23 -3.44
C GLU A 63 15.63 -2.99 -3.38
N PRO A 64 15.55 -2.09 -4.38
CA PRO A 64 16.40 -0.90 -4.44
C PRO A 64 16.15 0.07 -3.28
N VAL A 65 14.95 0.02 -2.70
CA VAL A 65 14.53 0.86 -1.57
C VAL A 65 14.70 0.16 -0.22
N TYR A 66 15.45 -0.94 -0.16
CA TYR A 66 15.78 -1.58 1.11
C TYR A 66 16.44 -0.58 2.07
N TRP A 67 16.04 -0.58 3.35
CA TRP A 67 16.42 0.43 4.31
C TRP A 67 17.95 0.62 4.44
N SER A 68 18.72 -0.47 4.39
CA SER A 68 20.16 -0.41 4.65
C SER A 68 20.92 0.37 3.55
N PRO A 69 20.78 0.06 2.25
CA PRO A 69 21.34 0.88 1.17
C PRO A 69 20.89 2.35 1.20
N VAL A 70 19.65 2.62 1.61
CA VAL A 70 19.15 3.99 1.72
C VAL A 70 19.90 4.76 2.81
N LEU A 71 20.10 4.16 3.98
CA LEU A 71 20.92 4.78 5.04
C LEU A 71 22.40 4.90 4.65
N ASP A 72 22.96 3.92 3.94
CA ASP A 72 24.32 4.00 3.39
C ASP A 72 24.47 5.17 2.40
N ALA A 73 23.44 5.42 1.58
CA ALA A 73 23.44 6.53 0.63
C ALA A 73 23.33 7.86 1.38
N LEU A 74 22.47 7.96 2.38
CA LEU A 74 22.32 9.15 3.21
C LEU A 74 23.65 9.53 3.88
N GLU A 75 24.33 8.55 4.49
CA GLU A 75 25.63 8.73 5.13
C GLU A 75 26.73 9.21 4.16
N LYS A 76 26.67 8.81 2.88
CA LYS A 76 27.65 9.23 1.87
C LYS A 76 27.36 10.60 1.25
N LEU A 77 26.10 11.00 1.21
CA LEU A 77 25.66 12.24 0.55
C LEU A 77 25.73 13.45 1.49
N LEU A 78 25.67 13.24 2.79
CA LEU A 78 25.77 14.31 3.79
C LEU A 78 27.23 14.64 4.11
N ASP A 79 27.49 15.91 4.41
CA ASP A 79 28.78 16.32 4.96
C ASP A 79 28.97 15.87 6.42
N ALA A 80 30.21 15.90 6.88
CA ALA A 80 30.58 15.42 8.21
C ALA A 80 29.98 16.25 9.35
N GLU A 81 29.72 17.54 9.13
CA GLU A 81 29.15 18.45 10.13
C GLU A 81 27.66 18.12 10.32
N THR A 82 26.92 17.99 9.23
CA THR A 82 25.50 17.61 9.21
C THR A 82 25.29 16.23 9.85
N LEU A 83 26.14 15.25 9.53
CA LEU A 83 26.09 13.94 10.15
C LEU A 83 26.31 14.01 11.67
N ALA A 84 27.30 14.77 12.12
CA ALA A 84 27.63 14.86 13.54
C ALA A 84 26.57 15.60 14.37
N GLU A 85 25.93 16.62 13.78
CA GLU A 85 25.02 17.51 14.53
C GLU A 85 23.54 17.14 14.40
N LEU A 86 23.11 16.59 13.26
CA LEU A 86 21.69 16.48 12.93
C LEU A 86 21.22 15.04 12.71
N VAL A 87 22.12 14.08 12.45
CA VAL A 87 21.72 12.74 12.01
C VAL A 87 22.35 11.63 12.84
N ASP A 88 21.54 10.96 13.66
CA ASP A 88 21.91 9.72 14.34
C ASP A 88 21.74 8.50 13.40
N ILE A 89 22.69 8.30 12.48
CA ILE A 89 22.69 7.18 11.53
C ILE A 89 22.70 5.83 12.27
N ASP A 90 23.52 5.68 13.31
CA ASP A 90 23.62 4.42 14.06
C ASP A 90 22.31 4.10 14.78
N GLY A 91 21.66 5.10 15.38
CA GLY A 91 20.33 4.94 15.99
C GLY A 91 19.24 4.62 14.96
N LEU A 92 19.31 5.16 13.74
CA LEU A 92 18.42 4.78 12.65
C LEU A 92 18.64 3.32 12.23
N ARG A 93 19.90 2.89 12.05
CA ARG A 93 20.23 1.50 11.71
C ARG A 93 19.74 0.54 12.79
N ALA A 94 19.99 0.85 14.06
CA ALA A 94 19.55 0.03 15.18
C ALA A 94 18.02 -0.13 15.22
N ARG A 95 17.27 0.97 15.01
CA ARG A 95 15.80 0.93 14.92
C ARG A 95 15.34 0.05 13.76
N TRP A 96 15.91 0.21 12.57
CA TRP A 96 15.56 -0.60 11.41
C TRP A 96 15.86 -2.09 11.62
N GLN A 97 17.04 -2.41 12.17
CA GLN A 97 17.43 -3.79 12.48
C GLN A 97 16.48 -4.45 13.49
N GLU A 98 16.12 -3.73 14.56
CA GLU A 98 15.15 -4.19 15.56
C GLU A 98 13.80 -4.55 14.90
N ARG A 99 13.35 -3.75 13.92
CA ARG A 99 12.05 -3.95 13.27
C ARG A 99 12.06 -4.97 12.13
N VAL A 100 13.18 -5.17 11.44
CA VAL A 100 13.24 -5.99 10.21
C VAL A 100 13.94 -7.34 10.40
N GLU A 101 15.03 -7.39 11.17
CA GLU A 101 15.88 -8.60 11.25
C GLU A 101 15.38 -9.63 12.29
N GLY A 102 14.38 -9.25 13.09
CA GLY A 102 13.85 -9.99 14.24
C GLY A 102 12.99 -11.21 13.95
N SER A 103 13.19 -11.98 12.87
CA SER A 103 12.31 -13.14 12.60
C SER A 103 12.27 -14.16 13.75
N ASN A 104 13.33 -14.28 14.56
CA ASN A 104 13.38 -15.20 15.71
C ASN A 104 13.15 -14.54 17.07
N VAL A 105 13.00 -13.22 17.15
CA VAL A 105 12.78 -12.48 18.40
C VAL A 105 11.44 -11.79 18.31
N ALA A 106 10.56 -12.04 19.28
CA ALA A 106 9.28 -11.33 19.31
C ALA A 106 9.50 -9.83 19.48
N GLN A 107 8.73 -9.02 18.74
CA GLN A 107 8.71 -7.57 18.93
C GLN A 107 7.81 -7.20 20.11
N ALA A 108 6.68 -7.90 20.28
CA ALA A 108 5.75 -7.65 21.38
C ALA A 108 5.41 -8.92 22.18
N TYR A 109 5.17 -10.05 21.51
CA TYR A 109 4.73 -11.26 22.22
C TYR A 109 5.04 -12.57 21.50
N TYR A 110 4.99 -13.66 22.27
CA TYR A 110 5.02 -15.03 21.78
C TYR A 110 3.64 -15.65 21.92
N VAL A 111 3.26 -16.49 20.96
CA VAL A 111 2.11 -17.38 21.08
C VAL A 111 2.63 -18.79 21.35
N MET A 112 2.09 -19.43 22.39
CA MET A 112 2.44 -20.78 22.80
C MET A 112 1.22 -21.68 22.64
N THR A 113 1.41 -22.80 21.94
CA THR A 113 0.40 -23.84 21.71
C THR A 113 0.99 -25.20 22.04
N GLU A 114 0.17 -26.24 22.02
CA GLU A 114 0.64 -27.63 22.14
C GLU A 114 1.61 -28.01 21.01
N ASN A 115 1.48 -27.38 19.84
CA ASN A 115 2.32 -27.63 18.67
C ASN A 115 3.61 -26.76 18.64
N GLY A 116 3.86 -25.99 19.70
CA GLY A 116 5.07 -25.19 19.88
C GLY A 116 4.81 -23.69 20.04
N THR A 117 5.88 -22.91 19.88
CA THR A 117 5.90 -21.45 20.08
C THR A 117 6.20 -20.71 18.78
N ILE A 118 5.53 -19.58 18.55
CA ILE A 118 5.76 -18.68 17.41
C ILE A 118 5.84 -17.22 17.88
N THR A 119 6.66 -16.40 17.22
CA THR A 119 6.75 -14.96 17.48
C THR A 119 5.65 -14.22 16.74
N ASP A 120 5.27 -13.04 17.24
CA ASP A 120 4.43 -12.09 16.51
C ASP A 120 5.01 -11.74 15.13
N VAL A 121 6.33 -11.60 15.00
CA VAL A 121 7.01 -11.35 13.71
C VAL A 121 6.77 -12.48 12.69
N LYS A 122 6.93 -13.76 13.10
CA LYS A 122 6.67 -14.89 12.20
C LYS A 122 5.18 -15.02 11.87
N LEU A 123 4.32 -14.68 12.81
CA LEU A 123 2.88 -14.74 12.62
C LEU A 123 2.40 -13.63 11.66
N ALA A 124 2.98 -12.43 11.76
CA ALA A 124 2.79 -11.33 10.83
C ALA A 124 3.26 -11.69 9.41
N ASP A 125 4.42 -12.32 9.28
CA ASP A 125 4.95 -12.77 7.99
C ASP A 125 4.04 -13.84 7.34
N GLN A 126 3.46 -14.74 8.15
CA GLN A 126 2.45 -15.69 7.68
C GLN A 126 1.19 -15.01 7.18
N TRP A 127 0.69 -13.99 7.89
CA TRP A 127 -0.44 -13.21 7.42
C TRP A 127 -0.14 -12.54 6.07
N LEU A 128 0.98 -11.81 5.98
CA LEU A 128 1.32 -11.07 4.76
C LEU A 128 1.49 -12.02 3.57
N ASN A 129 2.25 -13.10 3.72
CA ASN A 129 2.56 -13.96 2.58
C ASN A 129 1.47 -14.98 2.26
N SER A 130 0.65 -15.40 3.23
CA SER A 130 -0.36 -16.45 3.03
C SER A 130 -1.77 -15.92 2.90
N ASP A 131 -2.21 -15.11 3.86
CA ASP A 131 -3.59 -14.63 3.91
C ASP A 131 -3.80 -13.43 2.99
N ALA A 132 -2.87 -12.46 2.95
CA ALA A 132 -2.97 -11.26 2.12
C ALA A 132 -2.46 -11.48 0.68
N LEU A 133 -1.17 -11.78 0.51
CA LEU A 133 -0.56 -11.85 -0.82
C LEU A 133 -0.72 -13.22 -1.51
N HIS A 134 -1.18 -14.24 -0.79
CA HIS A 134 -1.33 -15.62 -1.29
C HIS A 134 -0.08 -16.20 -2.00
N THR A 135 1.11 -15.75 -1.61
CA THR A 135 2.39 -16.19 -2.19
C THR A 135 2.95 -17.45 -1.53
N GLN A 136 2.49 -17.77 -0.31
CA GLN A 136 2.97 -18.91 0.46
C GLN A 136 1.83 -19.60 1.20
N VAL A 137 2.03 -20.88 1.55
CA VAL A 137 1.09 -21.64 2.38
C VAL A 137 1.69 -21.78 3.78
N ILE A 138 0.87 -21.58 4.81
CA ILE A 138 1.28 -21.79 6.21
C ILE A 138 1.63 -23.27 6.44
N ARG A 139 2.90 -23.53 6.80
CA ARG A 139 3.42 -24.90 7.03
C ARG A 139 3.55 -25.27 8.51
N SER A 140 3.79 -24.31 9.40
CA SER A 140 4.01 -24.60 10.83
C SER A 140 2.72 -25.07 11.52
N GLY A 141 2.82 -26.02 12.45
CA GLY A 141 1.69 -26.50 13.26
C GLY A 141 1.04 -25.35 14.03
N VAL A 142 1.85 -24.59 14.77
CA VAL A 142 1.40 -23.39 15.51
C VAL A 142 0.72 -22.36 14.61
N GLY A 143 1.22 -22.14 13.39
CA GLY A 143 0.62 -21.18 12.45
C GLY A 143 -0.76 -21.62 11.94
N LYS A 144 -0.96 -22.93 11.78
CA LYS A 144 -2.25 -23.53 11.41
C LYS A 144 -3.25 -23.54 12.56
N ASP A 145 -2.77 -23.62 13.79
CA ASP A 145 -3.62 -23.54 14.99
C ASP A 145 -4.18 -22.12 15.20
N MET A 146 -3.50 -21.11 14.65
CA MET A 146 -3.95 -19.72 14.74
C MET A 146 -5.04 -19.43 13.70
N GLY A 147 -6.04 -18.66 14.11
CA GLY A 147 -7.03 -18.10 13.19
C GLY A 147 -6.49 -16.87 12.44
N LEU A 148 -7.18 -16.47 11.38
CA LEU A 148 -6.87 -15.27 10.60
C LEU A 148 -6.73 -14.03 11.50
N THR A 149 -7.65 -13.84 12.45
CA THR A 149 -7.64 -12.67 13.35
C THR A 149 -6.38 -12.56 14.20
N GLU A 150 -5.85 -13.67 14.72
CA GLU A 150 -4.63 -13.62 15.54
C GLU A 150 -3.40 -13.33 14.66
N ARG A 151 -3.38 -13.84 13.43
CA ARG A 151 -2.35 -13.50 12.44
C ARG A 151 -2.43 -12.04 12.01
N TYR A 152 -3.62 -11.53 11.75
CA TYR A 152 -3.87 -10.13 11.43
C TYR A 152 -3.46 -9.20 12.58
N LYS A 153 -3.79 -9.54 13.83
CA LYS A 153 -3.35 -8.78 15.01
C LYS A 153 -1.83 -8.65 15.10
N ALA A 154 -1.10 -9.74 14.87
CA ALA A 154 0.36 -9.71 14.84
C ALA A 154 0.88 -8.83 13.69
N ALA A 155 0.30 -8.97 12.50
CA ALA A 155 0.62 -8.15 11.33
C ALA A 155 0.38 -6.66 11.59
N ALA A 156 -0.78 -6.32 12.17
CA ALA A 156 -1.15 -4.96 12.54
C ALA A 156 -0.06 -4.30 13.38
N GLY A 157 0.43 -4.96 14.43
CA GLY A 157 1.51 -4.43 15.26
C GLY A 157 2.84 -4.31 14.52
N VAL A 158 3.31 -5.39 13.89
CA VAL A 158 4.65 -5.47 13.27
C VAL A 158 4.79 -4.48 12.11
N TYR A 159 3.82 -4.49 11.18
CA TYR A 159 3.87 -3.63 10.01
C TYR A 159 3.58 -2.16 10.33
N SER A 160 2.82 -1.86 11.40
CA SER A 160 2.70 -0.47 11.88
C SER A 160 4.03 0.06 12.42
N ARG A 161 4.79 -0.75 13.18
CA ARG A 161 6.13 -0.36 13.66
C ARG A 161 7.13 -0.16 12.51
N ILE A 162 7.09 -1.01 11.49
CA ILE A 162 7.89 -0.82 10.28
C ILE A 162 7.46 0.46 9.55
N GLY A 163 6.16 0.72 9.49
CA GLY A 163 5.57 1.94 8.97
C GLY A 163 6.14 3.21 9.61
N VAL A 164 6.23 3.23 10.95
CA VAL A 164 6.85 4.33 11.70
C VAL A 164 8.32 4.51 11.29
N CYS A 165 9.09 3.43 11.13
CA CYS A 165 10.47 3.54 10.64
C CYS A 165 10.57 4.15 9.24
N VAL A 166 9.66 3.77 8.32
CA VAL A 166 9.58 4.37 6.98
C VAL A 166 9.26 5.85 7.06
N GLU A 167 8.27 6.23 7.88
CA GLU A 167 7.84 7.61 8.03
C GLU A 167 8.92 8.49 8.67
N ASP A 168 9.54 8.05 9.77
CA ASP A 168 10.65 8.75 10.41
C ASP A 168 11.81 8.98 9.45
N THR A 169 12.17 7.95 8.67
CA THR A 169 13.25 8.04 7.69
C THR A 169 12.90 9.01 6.57
N LEU A 170 11.67 8.96 6.06
CA LEU A 170 11.19 9.89 5.03
C LEU A 170 11.13 11.32 5.54
N TRP A 171 10.71 11.53 6.80
CA TRP A 171 10.63 12.85 7.41
C TRP A 171 12.02 13.48 7.57
N LEU A 172 13.00 12.69 8.02
CA LEU A 172 14.39 13.13 8.07
C LEU A 172 14.91 13.52 6.68
N ILE A 173 14.74 12.67 5.66
CA ILE A 173 15.16 12.96 4.29
C ILE A 173 14.50 14.26 3.79
N SER A 174 13.19 14.40 3.99
CA SER A 174 12.42 15.59 3.60
C SER A 174 12.93 16.85 4.29
N TYR A 175 13.26 16.75 5.59
CA TYR A 175 13.84 17.85 6.36
C TYR A 175 15.19 18.27 5.79
N LEU A 176 16.11 17.32 5.55
CA LEU A 176 17.45 17.60 5.03
C LEU A 176 17.39 18.26 3.64
N VAL A 177 16.51 17.80 2.76
CA VAL A 177 16.29 18.41 1.44
C VAL A 177 15.70 19.81 1.58
N GLY A 178 14.72 19.98 2.48
CA GLY A 178 14.10 21.28 2.76
C GLY A 178 15.09 22.32 3.29
N GLN A 179 16.12 21.89 4.03
CA GLN A 179 17.21 22.75 4.51
C GLN A 179 18.34 22.92 3.48
N GLY A 180 18.29 22.24 2.33
CA GLY A 180 19.36 22.26 1.33
C GLY A 180 20.63 21.50 1.76
N LEU A 181 20.53 20.64 2.78
CA LEU A 181 21.62 19.81 3.30
C LEU A 181 21.77 18.50 2.52
N LEU A 182 20.73 18.11 1.78
CA LEU A 182 20.73 16.94 0.90
C LEU A 182 20.23 17.35 -0.49
N ASP A 183 21.07 17.16 -1.50
CA ASP A 183 20.73 17.48 -2.89
C ASP A 183 20.16 16.24 -3.59
N ILE A 184 18.84 16.21 -3.74
CA ILE A 184 18.12 15.22 -4.55
C ILE A 184 17.11 15.93 -5.44
N ASP A 185 16.75 15.26 -6.54
CA ASP A 185 15.73 15.77 -7.44
C ASP A 185 14.41 16.00 -6.68
N LYS A 186 13.90 17.22 -6.74
CA LYS A 186 12.64 17.61 -6.09
C LYS A 186 11.45 16.87 -6.70
N SER A 187 11.57 16.37 -7.93
CA SER A 187 10.55 15.54 -8.57
C SER A 187 10.20 14.32 -7.71
N ALA A 188 11.16 13.79 -6.94
CA ALA A 188 10.95 12.65 -6.04
C ALA A 188 9.86 12.88 -4.98
N PHE A 189 9.48 14.14 -4.71
CA PHE A 189 8.40 14.50 -3.77
C PHE A 189 7.10 14.93 -4.46
N THR A 190 7.12 15.16 -5.77
CA THR A 190 5.98 15.70 -6.52
C THR A 190 5.45 14.77 -7.59
N ASP A 191 6.26 13.79 -8.03
CA ASP A 191 5.87 12.85 -9.07
C ASP A 191 4.64 12.04 -8.60
N PRO A 192 3.60 11.90 -9.44
CA PRO A 192 2.41 11.16 -9.08
C PRO A 192 2.73 9.69 -8.77
N ILE A 193 2.33 9.25 -7.57
CA ILE A 193 2.47 7.84 -7.13
C ILE A 193 1.13 7.10 -7.07
N PHE A 194 0.04 7.76 -7.49
CA PHE A 194 -1.28 7.16 -7.68
C PHE A 194 -1.69 7.37 -9.13
N ALA A 195 -2.42 6.39 -9.66
CA ALA A 195 -3.12 6.58 -10.92
C ALA A 195 -4.33 7.48 -10.69
N ASP A 196 -4.59 8.38 -11.63
CA ASP A 196 -5.86 9.07 -11.70
C ASP A 196 -6.97 8.03 -11.93
N THR A 197 -8.02 8.14 -11.14
CA THR A 197 -9.21 7.28 -11.28
C THR A 197 -10.19 7.84 -12.31
N GLU A 198 -10.02 9.11 -12.66
CA GLU A 198 -10.71 9.80 -13.73
C GLU A 198 -9.75 9.96 -14.89
N ILE A 199 -10.11 9.36 -16.02
CA ILE A 199 -9.31 9.42 -17.24
C ILE A 199 -10.05 10.34 -18.21
N ASP A 200 -9.54 11.55 -18.35
CA ASP A 200 -10.01 12.53 -19.32
C ASP A 200 -8.88 12.86 -20.29
N PHE A 201 -9.07 12.49 -21.56
CA PHE A 201 -8.16 12.84 -22.63
C PHE A 201 -8.93 13.00 -23.94
N GLU A 202 -8.48 13.96 -24.75
CA GLU A 202 -9.07 14.21 -26.06
C GLU A 202 -8.65 13.10 -27.03
N LEU A 203 -9.61 12.28 -27.44
CA LEU A 203 -9.41 11.29 -28.50
C LEU A 203 -9.40 11.98 -29.86
N VAL A 204 -8.30 11.85 -30.60
CA VAL A 204 -8.18 12.30 -32.00
C VAL A 204 -9.23 11.60 -32.90
N GLY A 205 -9.58 10.36 -32.57
CA GLY A 205 -10.66 9.62 -33.21
C GLY A 205 -10.92 8.29 -32.51
N ALA A 206 -12.18 7.85 -32.50
CA ALA A 206 -12.58 6.57 -31.94
C ALA A 206 -13.43 5.83 -32.97
N TYR A 207 -13.05 4.59 -33.29
CA TYR A 207 -13.66 3.78 -34.34
C TYR A 207 -14.01 2.39 -33.80
N CYS A 208 -15.01 1.76 -34.40
CA CYS A 208 -15.46 0.42 -34.09
C CYS A 208 -15.60 -0.40 -35.39
N ALA A 209 -15.50 -1.72 -35.25
CA ALA A 209 -15.73 -2.69 -36.31
C ALA A 209 -16.37 -3.95 -35.70
N PRO A 210 -17.10 -4.77 -36.48
CA PRO A 210 -17.67 -6.02 -35.99
C PRO A 210 -16.62 -6.94 -35.37
N VAL A 211 -17.00 -7.70 -34.35
CA VAL A 211 -16.12 -8.69 -33.70
C VAL A 211 -15.63 -9.70 -34.72
N GLY A 212 -14.31 -9.93 -34.78
CA GLY A 212 -13.67 -10.80 -35.76
C GLY A 212 -13.22 -10.10 -37.05
N SER A 213 -13.41 -8.78 -37.15
CA SER A 213 -12.79 -7.96 -38.19
C SER A 213 -11.27 -7.98 -38.09
N GLU A 214 -10.60 -7.64 -39.20
CA GLU A 214 -9.15 -7.43 -39.23
C GLU A 214 -8.74 -6.40 -38.15
N PRO A 215 -7.58 -6.56 -37.49
CA PRO A 215 -7.09 -5.57 -36.53
C PRO A 215 -6.91 -4.19 -37.15
N MET A 216 -7.03 -3.14 -36.33
CA MET A 216 -6.76 -1.78 -36.80
C MET A 216 -5.31 -1.68 -37.30
N PRO A 217 -5.05 -1.04 -38.46
CA PRO A 217 -3.70 -0.89 -38.98
C PRO A 217 -2.77 -0.26 -37.93
N THR A 218 -1.65 -0.93 -37.65
CA THR A 218 -0.63 -0.48 -36.68
C THR A 218 0.35 0.54 -37.26
N ASP A 219 0.28 0.73 -38.57
CA ASP A 219 1.27 1.49 -39.34
C ASP A 219 0.91 2.98 -39.40
N MET A 220 -0.15 3.39 -38.68
CA MET A 220 -0.54 4.78 -38.45
C MET A 220 0.39 5.44 -37.43
N VAL A 221 1.68 5.53 -37.77
CA VAL A 221 2.74 6.00 -36.86
C VAL A 221 3.14 7.43 -37.21
N ASP A 222 2.22 8.37 -36.98
CA ASP A 222 2.50 9.68 -36.38
C ASP A 222 1.17 10.27 -35.88
N PRO A 223 0.97 10.47 -34.55
CA PRO A 223 -0.22 11.13 -34.01
C PRO A 223 -0.46 12.55 -34.55
N ALA A 224 0.56 13.18 -35.15
CA ALA A 224 0.45 14.48 -35.80
C ALA A 224 -0.07 14.39 -37.25
N ASP A 225 -0.10 13.19 -37.86
CA ASP A 225 -0.45 13.01 -39.26
C ASP A 225 -1.94 12.68 -39.42
N PHE A 226 -2.79 13.70 -39.21
CA PHE A 226 -4.24 13.63 -39.41
C PHE A 226 -4.65 13.17 -40.82
N ALA A 227 -3.73 13.20 -41.80
CA ALA A 227 -3.95 12.70 -43.15
C ALA A 227 -4.07 11.17 -43.19
N ALA A 228 -3.39 10.43 -42.30
CA ALA A 228 -3.48 8.96 -42.23
C ALA A 228 -4.86 8.48 -41.73
N LEU A 229 -5.54 9.26 -40.87
CA LEU A 229 -6.93 8.98 -40.47
C LEU A 229 -7.93 9.12 -41.62
N ALA A 230 -7.62 9.93 -42.63
CA ALA A 230 -8.43 10.04 -43.84
C ALA A 230 -8.28 8.82 -44.77
N GLU A 231 -7.25 8.00 -44.57
CA GLU A 231 -7.03 6.74 -45.31
C GLU A 231 -7.65 5.52 -44.61
N LEU A 232 -8.22 5.70 -43.41
CA LEU A 232 -8.92 4.61 -42.72
C LEU A 232 -10.15 4.21 -43.55
N ASP A 233 -10.23 2.95 -43.95
CA ASP A 233 -11.37 2.43 -44.71
C ASP A 233 -12.64 2.50 -43.85
N THR A 234 -13.42 3.56 -44.05
CA THR A 234 -14.68 3.82 -43.33
C THR A 234 -15.77 2.78 -43.63
N ASN A 235 -15.57 1.88 -44.59
CA ASN A 235 -16.45 0.73 -44.78
C ASN A 235 -16.11 -0.43 -43.84
N LYS A 236 -14.88 -0.47 -43.30
CA LYS A 236 -14.44 -1.46 -42.30
C LYS A 236 -14.47 -0.90 -40.88
N TRP A 237 -14.17 0.39 -40.72
CA TRP A 237 -14.04 1.07 -39.43
C TRP A 237 -15.00 2.24 -39.33
N THR A 238 -16.03 2.08 -38.50
CA THR A 238 -17.07 3.11 -38.32
C THR A 238 -16.69 4.01 -37.14
N PRO A 239 -16.64 5.34 -37.30
CA PRO A 239 -16.49 6.25 -36.17
C PRO A 239 -17.58 5.98 -35.12
N ILE A 240 -17.22 5.89 -33.84
CA ILE A 240 -18.15 5.50 -32.77
C ILE A 240 -19.39 6.40 -32.71
N HIS A 241 -19.22 7.70 -32.96
CA HIS A 241 -20.32 8.68 -33.00
C HIS A 241 -21.22 8.59 -34.24
N LYS A 242 -20.93 7.68 -35.18
CA LYS A 242 -21.72 7.39 -36.39
C LYS A 242 -22.25 5.97 -36.42
N ASP A 243 -21.88 5.12 -35.45
CA ASP A 243 -22.38 3.76 -35.37
C ASP A 243 -23.87 3.77 -34.98
N PRO A 244 -24.78 3.21 -35.81
CA PRO A 244 -26.21 3.30 -35.56
C PRO A 244 -26.67 2.56 -34.30
N GLU A 245 -26.02 1.45 -33.95
CA GLU A 245 -26.38 0.64 -32.77
C GLU A 245 -25.95 1.35 -31.48
N LEU A 246 -24.73 1.89 -31.45
CA LEU A 246 -24.22 2.69 -30.33
C LEU A 246 -25.02 3.98 -30.16
N MET A 247 -25.35 4.68 -31.24
CA MET A 247 -26.13 5.91 -31.17
C MET A 247 -27.57 5.67 -30.71
N ALA A 248 -28.18 4.54 -31.06
CA ALA A 248 -29.48 4.14 -30.52
C ALA A 248 -29.44 3.93 -29.00
N VAL A 249 -28.36 3.32 -28.48
CA VAL A 249 -28.14 3.15 -27.03
C VAL A 249 -27.93 4.49 -26.33
N VAL A 250 -27.11 5.37 -26.90
CA VAL A 250 -26.85 6.71 -26.33
C VAL A 250 -28.14 7.54 -26.29
N GLN A 251 -28.92 7.54 -27.36
CA GLN A 251 -30.19 8.27 -27.43
C GLN A 251 -31.24 7.69 -26.48
N GLY A 252 -31.32 6.36 -26.35
CA GLY A 252 -32.20 5.70 -25.38
C GLY A 252 -31.83 6.04 -23.92
N LYS A 253 -30.54 6.13 -23.60
CA LYS A 253 -30.08 6.57 -22.28
C LYS A 253 -30.31 8.06 -22.02
N ALA A 254 -30.16 8.91 -23.04
CA ALA A 254 -30.47 10.34 -22.93
C ALA A 254 -31.97 10.57 -22.66
N GLN A 255 -32.84 9.79 -23.29
CA GLN A 255 -34.29 9.83 -23.04
C GLN A 255 -34.67 9.29 -21.66
N ALA A 256 -33.96 8.29 -21.14
CA ALA A 256 -34.19 7.75 -19.79
C ALA A 256 -33.61 8.64 -18.67
N GLY A 257 -32.52 9.37 -18.93
CA GLY A 257 -31.89 10.27 -17.95
C GLY A 257 -32.67 11.55 -17.69
N ASP A 258 -33.54 11.96 -18.63
CA ASP A 258 -34.45 13.11 -18.49
C ASP A 258 -35.69 12.79 -17.62
N GLU A 259 -35.91 11.51 -17.27
CA GLU A 259 -37.00 11.07 -16.38
C GLU A 259 -36.58 10.88 -14.92
N THR A 260 -35.29 11.04 -14.58
CA THR A 260 -34.86 11.09 -13.17
C THR A 260 -35.19 12.47 -12.58
N PRO A 261 -36.08 12.58 -11.58
CA PRO A 261 -36.38 13.87 -10.97
C PRO A 261 -35.13 14.39 -10.27
N ARG A 262 -34.74 15.64 -10.57
CA ARG A 262 -33.85 16.42 -9.70
C ARG A 262 -34.53 16.58 -8.35
N VAL A 263 -34.19 15.70 -7.40
CA VAL A 263 -34.58 15.88 -6.00
C VAL A 263 -33.77 17.06 -5.46
N SER A 264 -34.52 18.03 -4.95
CA SER A 264 -34.07 19.29 -4.36
C SER A 264 -33.39 19.07 -3.01
#